data_AF-A0A7J0GQ94-F1
#
_entry.id   AF-A0A7J0GQ94-F1
#
_cell.length_a   1.000
_cell.length_b   1.000
_cell.length_c   1.000
_cell.angle_alpha   90.00
_cell.angle_beta   90.00
_cell.angle_gamma   90.00
#
_symmetry.space_group_name_H-M   'P 1'
#
loop_
_entity.id
_entity.type
_entity.pdbx_description
1 polymer ?
#
loop_
_entity_poly.entity_id
_entity_poly.type
_entity_poly.pdbx_seq_one_letter_code
_entity_poly.pdbx_strand_id
1 'polypeptide(L)'
;MRTYSLMFAYLSNERTEQLTWALRTLKKWMVEKGASLPSVFVSDRDLALINAIETCFPMARHILCIWHINQCVMKKCAPMLGLEWKSFNASWHSLINSSTQWSYQQKWEVMREEYRRFECVLEYLWET
;
A
#
# COMPACT_ATOMS: atom_id res chain seq x y z
N MET A 1 17.40 -10.15 -6.93
CA MET A 1 16.55 -10.45 -5.76
C MET A 1 15.75 -11.69 -6.08
N ARG A 2 15.80 -12.74 -5.23
CA ARG A 2 14.96 -13.93 -5.40
C ARG A 2 13.81 -13.85 -4.41
N THR A 3 12.58 -14.07 -4.87
CA THR A 3 11.37 -14.08 -4.06
C THR A 3 10.89 -15.51 -3.91
N TYR A 4 10.33 -15.83 -2.74
CA TYR A 4 9.78 -17.15 -2.43
C TYR A 4 8.50 -16.97 -1.62
N SER A 5 7.55 -17.89 -1.78
CA SER A 5 6.34 -17.90 -0.97
C SER A 5 6.57 -18.72 0.29
N LEU A 6 6.33 -18.14 1.46
CA LEU A 6 6.49 -18.82 2.75
C LEU A 6 5.22 -19.55 3.20
N MET A 7 4.04 -18.99 2.89
CA MET A 7 2.75 -19.50 3.29
C MET A 7 1.69 -19.11 2.27
N PHE A 8 0.71 -20.00 2.09
CA PHE A 8 -0.58 -19.70 1.48
C PHE A 8 -1.68 -19.95 2.51
N ALA A 9 -2.65 -19.05 2.60
CA ALA A 9 -3.81 -19.18 3.47
C ALA A 9 -5.07 -18.92 2.65
N TYR A 10 -6.03 -19.84 2.73
CA TYR A 10 -7.36 -19.66 2.15
C TYR A 10 -8.29 -19.23 3.26
N LEU A 11 -8.78 -18.00 3.17
CA LEU A 11 -9.65 -17.40 4.17
C LEU A 11 -11.06 -17.30 3.61
N SER A 12 -12.07 -17.55 4.45
CA SER A 12 -13.48 -17.43 4.05
C SER A 12 -13.94 -15.98 3.94
N ASN A 13 -13.23 -15.04 4.58
CA ASN A 13 -13.44 -13.61 4.48
C ASN A 13 -12.18 -12.83 4.94
N GLU A 14 -12.12 -11.55 4.57
CA GLU A 14 -11.06 -10.61 4.96
C GLU A 14 -11.39 -9.90 6.28
N ARG A 15 -11.74 -10.66 7.32
CA ARG A 15 -11.93 -10.11 8.67
C ARG A 15 -10.66 -10.21 9.49
N THR A 16 -10.47 -9.24 10.38
CA THR A 16 -9.32 -9.14 11.28
C THR A 16 -9.02 -10.45 12.01
N GLU A 17 -10.06 -11.16 12.46
CA GLU A 17 -9.91 -12.46 13.14
C GLU A 17 -9.24 -13.53 12.27
N GLN A 18 -9.63 -13.64 11.00
CA GLN A 18 -9.09 -14.66 10.09
C GLN A 18 -7.64 -14.34 9.70
N LEU A 19 -7.37 -13.06 9.42
CA LEU A 19 -6.03 -12.57 9.14
C LEU A 19 -5.11 -12.73 10.36
N THR A 20 -5.62 -12.46 11.57
CA THR A 20 -4.89 -12.67 12.82
C THR A 20 -4.54 -14.13 13.02
N TRP A 21 -5.48 -15.06 12.76
CA TRP A 21 -5.21 -16.49 12.82
C TRP A 21 -4.11 -16.92 11.84
N ALA A 22 -4.17 -16.45 10.59
CA ALA A 22 -3.16 -16.78 9.57
C ALA A 22 -1.77 -16.26 9.97
N LEU A 23 -1.69 -15.01 10.41
CA LEU A 23 -0.44 -14.38 10.86
C LEU A 23 0.15 -15.03 12.12
N ARG A 24 -0.70 -15.44 13.08
CA ARG A 24 -0.25 -16.22 14.25
C ARG A 24 0.29 -17.58 13.84
N THR A 25 -0.35 -18.24 12.89
CA THR A 25 0.10 -19.53 12.35
C THR A 25 1.47 -19.38 11.68
N LEU A 26 1.66 -18.31 10.89
CA LEU A 26 2.94 -17.99 10.26
C LEU A 26 4.02 -17.76 11.34
N LYS A 27 3.73 -16.90 12.32
CA LYS A 27 4.66 -16.59 13.40
C LYS A 27 5.09 -17.86 14.16
N LYS A 28 4.13 -18.71 14.51
CA LYS A 28 4.40 -19.98 15.21
C LYS A 28 5.34 -20.86 14.38
N TRP A 29 5.03 -21.06 13.11
CA TRP A 29 5.86 -21.85 12.20
C TRP A 29 7.28 -21.28 12.08
N MET A 30 7.43 -19.96 11.95
CA MET A 30 8.75 -19.31 11.86
C MET A 30 9.57 -19.55 13.13
N VAL A 31 8.96 -19.39 14.31
CA VAL A 31 9.63 -19.65 15.59
C VAL A 31 10.05 -21.12 15.71
N GLU A 32 9.17 -22.06 15.35
CA GLU A 32 9.47 -23.51 15.38
C GLU A 32 10.62 -23.90 14.42
N LYS A 33 10.78 -23.18 13.31
CA LYS A 33 11.88 -23.37 12.36
C LYS A 33 13.13 -22.56 12.69
N GLY A 34 13.13 -21.80 13.78
CA GLY A 34 14.24 -20.91 14.15
C GLY A 34 14.48 -19.79 13.13
N ALA A 35 13.45 -19.43 12.35
CA ALA A 35 13.52 -18.36 11.38
C ALA A 35 13.30 -16.99 12.03
N SER A 36 14.05 -15.99 11.58
CA SER A 36 13.89 -14.61 12.01
C SER A 36 12.52 -14.06 11.59
N LEU A 37 11.81 -13.44 12.54
CA LEU A 37 10.54 -12.76 12.26
C LEU A 37 10.76 -11.55 11.35
N PRO A 38 9.77 -11.20 10.50
CA PRO A 38 9.88 -10.05 9.62
C PRO A 38 9.96 -8.74 10.42
N SER A 39 10.83 -7.84 9.98
CA SER A 39 10.92 -6.47 10.50
C SER A 39 9.99 -5.50 9.78
N VAL A 40 9.55 -5.85 8.57
CA VAL A 40 8.70 -5.01 7.72
C VAL A 40 7.64 -5.87 7.05
N PHE A 41 6.40 -5.38 7.04
CA PHE A 41 5.32 -5.87 6.20
C PHE A 41 4.99 -4.83 5.13
N VAL A 42 4.75 -5.30 3.91
CA VAL A 42 4.35 -4.46 2.78
C VAL A 42 3.05 -5.02 2.22
N SER A 43 1.94 -4.29 2.39
CA SER A 43 0.62 -4.67 1.85
C SER A 43 -0.13 -3.46 1.32
N ASP A 44 -1.29 -3.66 0.71
CA ASP A 44 -2.24 -2.57 0.47
C ASP A 44 -2.84 -2.03 1.78
N ARG A 45 -3.76 -1.06 1.65
CA ARG A 45 -4.42 -0.38 2.79
C ARG A 45 -5.65 -1.17 3.28
N ASP A 46 -5.48 -2.46 3.54
CA ASP A 46 -6.49 -3.25 4.23
C ASP A 46 -6.38 -3.04 5.75
N LEU A 47 -7.36 -2.34 6.33
CA LEU A 47 -7.40 -2.07 7.77
C LEU A 47 -7.47 -3.36 8.61
N ALA A 48 -8.13 -4.41 8.13
CA ALA A 48 -8.21 -5.68 8.83
C ALA A 48 -6.83 -6.35 8.89
N LEU A 49 -6.07 -6.31 7.79
CA LEU A 49 -4.70 -6.81 7.73
C LEU A 49 -3.74 -5.97 8.58
N ILE A 50 -3.83 -4.64 8.52
CA ILE A 50 -3.01 -3.72 9.33
C ILE A 50 -3.18 -4.03 10.81
N ASN A 51 -4.43 -4.10 11.29
CA ASN A 51 -4.73 -4.43 12.69
C ASN A 51 -4.21 -5.82 13.09
N ALA A 52 -4.33 -6.80 12.20
CA ALA A 52 -3.83 -8.16 12.44
C ALA A 52 -2.29 -8.20 12.53
N ILE A 53 -1.58 -7.43 11.69
CA ILE A 53 -0.12 -7.28 11.72
C ILE A 53 0.31 -6.63 13.04
N GLU A 54 -0.30 -5.52 13.44
CA GLU A 54 0.02 -4.83 14.70
C GLU A 54 -0.18 -5.75 15.91
N THR A 55 -1.24 -6.57 15.88
CA THR A 55 -1.52 -7.55 16.94
C THR A 55 -0.51 -8.70 16.97
N CYS A 56 -0.09 -9.22 15.80
CA CYS A 56 0.75 -10.42 15.72
C CYS A 56 2.25 -10.12 15.76
N PHE A 57 2.66 -8.99 15.18
CA PHE A 57 4.03 -8.55 14.96
C PHE A 57 4.20 -7.09 15.39
N PRO A 58 4.01 -6.75 16.68
CA PRO A 58 4.02 -5.36 17.15
C PRO A 58 5.36 -4.63 16.95
N MET A 59 6.46 -5.38 16.76
CA MET A 59 7.79 -4.82 16.48
C MET A 59 8.07 -4.62 14.99
N ALA A 60 7.23 -5.17 14.12
CA ALA A 60 7.39 -5.00 12.68
C ALA A 60 6.76 -3.68 12.25
N ARG A 61 7.41 -2.97 11.33
CA ARG A 61 6.83 -1.80 10.69
C ARG A 61 5.92 -2.25 9.55
N HIS A 62 4.71 -1.72 9.50
CA HIS A 62 3.86 -1.83 8.32
C HIS A 62 4.10 -0.63 7.40
N ILE A 63 4.21 -0.88 6.09
CA ILE A 63 4.23 0.16 5.06
C ILE A 63 3.30 -0.22 3.92
N LEU A 64 2.77 0.80 3.25
CA LEU A 64 1.90 0.59 2.10
C LEU A 64 2.68 0.18 0.85
N CYS A 65 2.08 -0.72 0.09
CA CYS A 65 2.62 -1.24 -1.16
C CYS A 65 2.36 -0.24 -2.29
N ILE A 66 3.41 0.47 -2.69
CA ILE A 66 3.37 1.42 -3.82
C ILE A 66 2.82 0.77 -5.10
N TRP A 67 3.15 -0.50 -5.35
CA TRP A 67 2.65 -1.21 -6.52
C TRP A 67 1.13 -1.33 -6.51
N HIS A 68 0.53 -1.75 -5.39
CA HIS A 68 -0.93 -1.84 -5.26
C HIS A 68 -1.59 -0.45 -5.37
N ILE A 69 -1.02 0.57 -4.72
CA ILE A 69 -1.50 1.95 -4.85
C ILE A 69 -1.52 2.37 -6.33
N ASN A 70 -0.44 2.12 -7.08
CA ASN A 70 -0.38 2.46 -8.51
C ASN A 70 -1.44 1.72 -9.33
N GLN A 71 -1.73 0.44 -9.02
CA GLN A 71 -2.81 -0.29 -9.68
C GLN A 71 -4.18 0.33 -9.38
N CYS A 72 -4.42 0.75 -8.13
CA CYS A 72 -5.66 1.40 -7.73
C CYS A 72 -5.83 2.77 -8.41
N VAL A 73 -4.77 3.61 -8.40
CA VAL A 73 -4.75 4.92 -9.08
C VAL A 73 -4.96 4.77 -10.58
N MET A 74 -4.30 3.81 -11.23
CA MET A 74 -4.50 3.55 -12.66
C MET A 74 -5.96 3.19 -12.97
N LYS A 75 -6.54 2.24 -12.22
CA LYS A 75 -7.91 1.79 -12.45
C LYS A 75 -8.94 2.90 -12.23
N LYS A 76 -8.75 3.74 -11.21
CA LYS A 76 -9.72 4.77 -10.83
C LYS A 76 -9.54 6.07 -11.61
N CYS A 77 -8.31 6.55 -11.75
CA CYS A 77 -8.01 7.90 -12.26
C CYS A 77 -7.84 7.94 -13.77
N ALA A 78 -7.31 6.88 -14.41
CA ALA A 78 -7.09 6.90 -15.87
C ALA A 78 -8.37 7.15 -16.68
N PRO A 79 -9.52 6.53 -16.36
CA PRO A 79 -10.78 6.82 -17.04
C PRO A 79 -11.27 8.26 -16.83
N MET A 80 -10.99 8.86 -15.67
CA MET A 80 -11.42 10.22 -15.33
C MET A 80 -10.59 11.30 -16.03
N LEU A 81 -9.29 11.04 -16.21
CA LEU A 81 -8.35 11.97 -16.80
C LEU A 81 -8.32 11.92 -18.34
N GLY A 82 -8.69 10.77 -18.93
CA GLY A 82 -8.72 10.61 -20.38
C GLY A 82 -7.38 10.95 -21.03
N LEU A 83 -7.36 12.01 -21.85
CA LEU A 83 -6.16 12.46 -22.56
C LEU A 83 -5.04 12.97 -21.62
N GLU A 84 -5.41 13.49 -20.44
CA GLU A 84 -4.47 14.02 -19.45
C GLU A 84 -3.76 12.91 -18.65
N TRP A 85 -4.21 11.66 -18.76
CA TRP A 85 -3.72 10.53 -17.96
C TRP A 85 -2.19 10.37 -18.07
N LYS A 86 -1.62 10.52 -19.26
CA LYS A 86 -0.18 10.30 -19.47
C LYS A 86 0.66 11.32 -18.69
N SER A 87 0.29 12.60 -18.76
CA SER A 87 0.95 13.68 -18.02
C SER A 87 0.76 13.51 -16.52
N PHE A 88 -0.48 13.24 -16.11
CA PHE A 88 -0.81 12.99 -14.71
C PHE A 88 -0.01 11.81 -14.13
N ASN A 89 0.08 10.69 -14.84
CA ASN A 89 0.78 9.50 -14.36
C ASN A 89 2.29 9.77 -14.20
N ALA A 90 2.88 10.62 -15.05
CA ALA A 90 4.26 11.07 -14.87
C ALA A 90 4.43 11.94 -13.63
N SER A 91 3.53 12.92 -13.41
CA SER A 91 3.51 13.76 -12.19
C SER A 91 3.30 12.93 -10.93
N TRP A 92 2.37 11.97 -10.96
CA TRP A 92 2.10 11.00 -9.91
C TRP A 92 3.36 10.20 -9.55
N HIS A 93 4.01 9.57 -10.54
CA HIS A 93 5.23 8.82 -10.29
C HIS A 93 6.38 9.70 -9.78
N SER A 94 6.50 10.94 -10.24
CA SER A 94 7.47 11.89 -9.69
C SER A 94 7.17 12.22 -8.23
N LEU A 95 5.89 12.39 -7.88
CA LEU A 95 5.43 12.66 -6.52
C LEU A 95 5.75 11.50 -5.57
N ILE A 96 5.30 10.27 -5.87
CA ILE A 96 5.45 9.13 -4.96
C ILE A 96 6.89 8.63 -4.80
N ASN A 97 7.77 8.95 -5.75
CA ASN A 97 9.21 8.63 -5.68
C ASN A 97 10.04 9.78 -5.11
N SER A 98 9.41 10.73 -4.40
CA SER A 98 10.12 11.82 -3.72
C SER A 98 11.05 11.27 -2.63
N SER A 99 12.29 11.75 -2.60
CA SER A 99 13.31 11.29 -1.64
C SER A 99 13.11 11.84 -0.23
N THR A 100 12.29 12.88 -0.07
CA THR A 100 12.01 13.53 1.21
C THR A 100 10.54 13.92 1.32
N GLN A 101 10.03 13.98 2.54
CA GLN A 101 8.69 14.49 2.82
C GLN A 101 8.49 15.92 2.31
N TRP A 102 9.50 16.77 2.42
CA TRP A 102 9.44 18.15 1.92
C TRP A 102 9.28 18.20 0.39
N SER A 103 10.08 17.42 -0.35
CA SER A 103 9.95 17.36 -1.81
C SER A 103 8.63 16.74 -2.26
N TYR A 104 8.11 15.77 -1.50
CA TYR A 104 6.77 15.22 -1.71
C TYR A 104 5.71 16.31 -1.56
N GLN A 105 5.72 17.07 -0.46
CA GLN A 105 4.74 18.14 -0.21
C GLN A 105 4.78 19.20 -1.31
N GLN A 106 5.97 19.64 -1.73
CA GLN A 106 6.10 20.62 -2.82
C GLN A 106 5.52 20.11 -4.13
N LYS A 107 5.82 18.87 -4.52
CA LYS A 107 5.27 18.27 -5.75
C LYS A 107 3.76 18.06 -5.64
N TRP A 108 3.25 17.75 -4.44
CA TRP A 108 1.82 17.60 -4.20
C TRP A 108 1.08 18.92 -4.44
N GLU A 109 1.59 20.04 -3.93
CA GLU A 109 1.00 21.36 -4.17
C GLU A 109 0.92 21.70 -5.67
N VAL A 110 2.01 21.46 -6.40
CA VAL A 110 2.04 21.68 -7.85
C VAL A 110 1.01 20.80 -8.56
N MET A 111 0.98 19.51 -8.23
CA MET A 111 0.03 18.56 -8.82
C MET A 111 -1.42 18.92 -8.49
N ARG A 112 -1.71 19.38 -7.27
CA ARG A 112 -3.05 19.84 -6.88
C ARG A 112 -3.52 21.02 -7.72
N GLU A 113 -2.67 22.02 -7.94
CA GLU A 113 -3.05 23.18 -8.76
C GLU A 113 -3.20 22.80 -10.24
N GLU A 114 -2.27 22.00 -10.78
CA GLU A 114 -2.27 21.57 -12.19
C GLU A 114 -3.53 20.76 -12.54
N TYR A 115 -3.96 19.88 -11.64
CA TYR A 115 -5.12 18.99 -11.84
C TYR A 115 -6.36 19.43 -11.07
N ARG A 116 -6.45 20.70 -10.62
CA ARG A 116 -7.58 21.23 -9.83
C ARG A 116 -8.96 21.01 -10.45
N ARG A 117 -9.04 20.96 -11.79
CA ARG A 117 -10.27 20.70 -12.55
C ARG A 117 -10.75 19.24 -12.47
N PHE A 118 -9.90 18.34 -11.98
CA PHE A 118 -10.20 16.93 -11.72
C PHE A 118 -10.34 16.70 -10.21
N GLU A 119 -11.22 17.46 -9.57
CA GLU A 119 -11.43 17.42 -8.10
C GLU A 119 -11.67 16.00 -7.58
N CYS A 120 -12.48 15.21 -8.28
CA CYS A 120 -12.74 13.80 -7.92
C CYS A 120 -11.49 12.91 -7.94
N VAL A 121 -10.48 13.22 -8.75
CA VAL A 121 -9.20 12.52 -8.77
C VAL A 121 -8.38 12.93 -7.55
N LEU A 122 -8.33 14.22 -7.24
CA LEU A 122 -7.58 14.74 -6.09
C LEU A 122 -8.17 14.26 -4.76
N GLU A 123 -9.50 14.23 -4.64
CA GLU A 123 -10.22 13.66 -3.50
C GLU A 123 -9.87 12.18 -3.32
N TYR A 124 -9.93 11.40 -4.40
CA TYR A 124 -9.57 9.98 -4.35
C TYR A 124 -8.13 9.75 -3.91
N LEU A 125 -7.18 10.53 -4.40
CA LEU A 125 -5.77 10.43 -3.98
C LEU A 125 -5.57 10.82 -2.51
N TRP A 126 -6.36 11.77 -1.99
CA TRP A 126 -6.28 12.18 -0.59
C TRP A 126 -6.85 11.12 0.35
N GLU A 127 -7.87 10.38 -0.11
CA GLU A 127 -8.49 9.29 0.65
C GLU A 127 -7.74 7.96 0.55
N THR A 128 -6.86 7.79 -0.45
CA THR A 128 -6.06 6.57 -0.70
C THR A 128 -4.85 6.47 0.24
#